data_AF-A0A7K9XMX0-F1
#
_entry.id   AF-A0A7K9XMX0-F1
#
_cell.length_a   1.000
_cell.length_b   1.000
_cell.length_c   1.000
_cell.angle_alpha   90.00
_cell.angle_beta   90.00
_cell.angle_gamma   90.00
#
_symmetry.space_group_name_H-M   'P 1'
#
loop_
_entity.id
_entity.type
_entity.pdbx_description
1 polymer ?
#
loop_
_entity_poly.entity_id
_entity_poly.type
_entity_poly.pdbx_seq_one_letter_code
_entity_poly.pdbx_strand_id
1 'polypeptide(L)'
;LLQQLATLATAAREEARQSRQQLQAQRQEVVRLQEQLSRARQDGERWASALQRAQREALEREATRGAEQARQQELIRDMKGRLLELLREKDALWQKTEGIDTPMPSPPPRDAGLCARCRKDFRLLSRRYDCRLCQGKVCHACSVDAGKQGRCCLLCYRQRHPQAT
;
A
#
# COMPACT_ATOMS: atom_id res chain seq x y z
N LEU A 1 0.87 55.72 -96.11
CA LEU A 1 2.29 55.35 -95.86
C LEU A 1 2.85 55.99 -94.59
N LEU A 2 3.07 57.31 -94.50
CA LEU A 2 3.62 57.94 -93.27
C LEU A 2 2.76 57.73 -92.01
N GLN A 3 1.44 57.87 -92.13
CA GLN A 3 0.51 57.63 -91.00
C GLN A 3 0.54 56.18 -90.51
N GLN A 4 0.61 55.21 -91.42
CA GLN A 4 0.69 53.78 -91.08
C GLN A 4 2.02 53.43 -90.39
N LEU A 5 3.13 54.04 -90.82
CA LEU A 5 4.43 53.88 -90.17
C LEU A 5 4.42 54.48 -88.75
N ALA A 6 3.76 55.62 -88.55
CA ALA A 6 3.62 56.23 -87.23
C ALA A 6 2.81 55.35 -86.28
N THR A 7 1.69 54.78 -86.74
CA THR A 7 0.86 53.87 -85.92
C THR A 7 1.59 52.58 -85.54
N LEU A 8 2.38 52.03 -86.45
CA LEU A 8 3.20 50.84 -86.17
C LEU A 8 4.31 51.16 -85.16
N ALA A 9 4.96 52.32 -85.29
CA ALA A 9 5.99 52.77 -84.34
C ALA A 9 5.42 53.00 -82.93
N THR A 10 4.19 53.50 -82.81
CA THR A 10 3.54 53.66 -81.49
C THR A 10 3.15 52.32 -80.88
N ALA A 11 2.62 51.37 -81.67
CA ALA A 11 2.27 50.04 -81.20
C ALA A 11 3.50 49.29 -80.68
N ALA A 12 4.60 49.30 -81.45
CA ALA A 12 5.86 48.69 -81.03
C ALA A 12 6.45 49.30 -79.74
N ARG A 13 6.28 50.62 -79.53
CA ARG A 13 6.72 51.28 -78.29
C ARG A 13 5.87 50.89 -77.09
N GLU A 14 4.56 50.75 -77.27
CA GLU A 14 3.64 50.29 -76.22
C GLU A 14 3.92 48.83 -75.85
N GLU A 15 4.10 47.94 -76.83
CA GLU A 15 4.51 46.55 -76.59
C GLU A 15 5.85 46.46 -75.83
N ALA A 16 6.84 47.26 -76.23
CA ALA A 16 8.12 47.32 -75.54
C ALA A 16 7.99 47.85 -74.10
N ARG A 17 7.09 48.80 -73.83
CA ARG A 17 6.79 49.28 -72.48
C ARG A 17 6.11 48.20 -71.64
N GLN A 18 5.09 47.54 -72.18
CA GLN A 18 4.37 46.47 -71.50
C GLN A 18 5.31 45.30 -71.16
N SER A 19 6.13 44.87 -72.12
CA SER A 19 7.14 43.82 -71.92
C SER A 19 8.12 44.19 -70.80
N ARG A 20 8.60 45.44 -70.76
CA ARG A 20 9.49 45.91 -69.68
C ARG A 20 8.82 45.91 -68.31
N GLN A 21 7.57 46.36 -68.22
CA GLN A 21 6.80 46.33 -66.97
C GLN A 21 6.60 44.90 -66.48
N GLN A 22 6.27 43.98 -67.39
CA GLN A 22 6.08 42.57 -67.07
C GLN A 22 7.37 41.92 -66.58
N LEU A 23 8.51 42.21 -67.23
CA LEU A 23 9.82 41.72 -66.78
C LEU A 23 10.20 42.28 -65.41
N GLN A 24 9.86 43.55 -65.14
CA GLN A 24 10.12 44.17 -63.84
C GLN A 24 9.26 43.53 -62.73
N ALA A 25 7.99 43.26 -62.99
CA ALA A 25 7.11 42.56 -62.06
C ALA A 25 7.60 41.13 -61.78
N GLN A 26 8.01 40.39 -62.81
CA GLN A 26 8.59 39.05 -62.65
C GLN A 26 9.88 39.07 -61.82
N ARG A 27 10.75 40.07 -62.03
CA ARG A 27 11.97 40.23 -61.23
C ARG A 27 11.66 40.46 -59.75
N GLN A 28 10.67 41.30 -59.45
CA GLN A 28 10.24 41.54 -58.06
C GLN A 28 9.67 40.27 -57.42
N GLU A 29 8.88 39.50 -58.18
CA GLU A 29 8.32 38.25 -57.69
C GLU A 29 9.42 37.20 -57.41
N VAL A 30 10.43 37.10 -58.27
CA VAL A 30 11.58 36.22 -58.04
C VAL A 30 12.31 36.58 -56.74
N VAL A 31 12.54 37.87 -56.48
CA VAL A 31 13.16 38.32 -55.23
C VAL A 31 12.31 37.94 -54.02
N ARG A 32 10.99 38.20 -54.09
CA ARG A 32 10.04 37.83 -53.03
C ARG A 32 10.06 36.33 -52.72
N LEU A 33 10.02 35.50 -53.76
CA LEU A 33 10.06 34.05 -53.61
C LEU A 33 11.40 33.55 -53.07
N GLN A 34 12.52 34.17 -53.45
CA GLN A 34 13.84 33.84 -52.90
C GLN A 34 13.92 34.14 -51.39
N GLU A 35 13.35 35.26 -50.95
CA GLU A 35 13.27 35.59 -49.52
C GLU A 35 12.36 34.63 -48.75
N GLN A 36 11.23 34.24 -49.33
CA GLN A 36 10.35 33.25 -48.71
C GLN A 36 11.03 31.88 -48.59
N LEU A 37 11.74 31.46 -49.64
CA LEU A 37 12.49 30.21 -49.63
C LEU A 37 13.62 30.23 -48.60
N SER A 38 14.34 31.35 -48.46
CA SER A 38 15.42 31.45 -47.47
C SER A 38 14.89 31.39 -46.04
N ARG A 39 13.75 32.05 -45.75
CA ARG A 39 13.06 31.94 -44.46
C ARG A 39 12.60 30.51 -44.18
N ALA A 40 11.93 29.88 -45.14
CA ALA A 40 11.45 28.51 -45.00
C ALA A 40 12.60 27.52 -44.74
N ARG A 41 13.75 27.70 -45.39
CA ARG A 41 14.96 26.89 -45.13
C ARG A 41 15.49 27.08 -43.71
N GLN A 42 15.61 28.33 -43.25
CA GLN A 42 16.06 28.63 -41.89
C GLN A 42 15.11 28.04 -40.85
N ASP A 43 13.80 28.15 -41.06
CA ASP A 43 12.81 27.53 -40.19
C ASP A 43 12.94 26.01 -40.20
N GLY A 44 13.13 25.39 -41.37
CA GLY A 44 13.40 23.97 -41.49
C GLY A 44 14.61 23.50 -40.69
N GLU A 45 15.73 24.21 -40.77
CA GLU A 45 16.94 23.92 -39.98
C GLU A 45 16.72 24.08 -38.47
N ARG A 46 15.97 25.11 -38.06
CA ARG A 46 15.58 25.32 -36.65
C ARG A 46 14.72 24.17 -36.13
N TRP A 47 13.72 23.76 -36.89
CA TRP A 47 12.83 22.66 -36.53
C TRP A 47 13.57 21.32 -36.50
N ALA A 48 14.45 21.04 -37.48
CA ALA A 48 15.27 19.84 -37.48
C ALA A 48 16.17 19.76 -36.22
N SER A 49 16.79 20.88 -35.86
CA SER A 49 17.63 20.98 -34.65
C SER A 49 16.80 20.81 -33.37
N ALA A 50 15.62 21.41 -33.32
CA ALA A 50 14.70 21.29 -32.18
C ALA A 50 14.20 19.85 -32.02
N LEU A 51 13.83 19.18 -33.11
CA LEU A 51 13.39 17.80 -33.12
C LEU A 51 14.50 16.85 -32.63
N GLN A 52 15.73 17.04 -33.09
CA GLN A 52 16.87 16.23 -32.65
C GLN A 52 17.15 16.40 -31.14
N ARG A 53 17.03 17.62 -30.61
CA ARG A 53 17.12 17.86 -29.16
C ARG A 53 15.99 17.18 -28.40
N ALA A 54 14.75 17.36 -28.85
CA ALA A 54 13.59 16.74 -28.22
C ALA A 54 13.68 15.20 -28.21
N GLN A 55 14.19 14.59 -29.29
CA GLN A 55 14.45 13.14 -29.33
C GLN A 55 15.49 12.71 -28.29
N ARG A 56 16.62 13.42 -28.18
CA ARG A 56 17.64 13.10 -27.16
C ARG A 56 17.07 13.20 -25.75
N GLU A 57 16.38 14.30 -25.45
CA GLU A 57 15.74 14.48 -24.14
C GLU A 57 14.70 13.39 -23.86
N ALA A 58 13.93 12.97 -24.86
CA ALA A 58 12.95 11.89 -24.70
C ALA A 58 13.65 10.56 -24.34
N LEU A 59 14.72 10.21 -25.06
CA LEU A 59 15.51 9.00 -24.78
C LEU A 59 16.15 9.04 -23.39
N GLU A 60 16.71 10.17 -22.98
CA GLU A 60 17.28 10.34 -21.64
C GLU A 60 16.23 10.20 -20.53
N ARG A 61 15.04 10.78 -20.73
CA ARG A 61 13.91 10.65 -19.81
C ARG A 61 13.43 9.20 -19.73
N GLU A 62 13.36 8.50 -20.86
CA GLU A 62 12.97 7.09 -20.91
C GLU A 62 14.00 6.21 -20.20
N ALA A 63 15.29 6.41 -20.45
CA ALA A 63 16.36 5.70 -19.76
C ALA A 63 16.31 5.92 -18.24
N THR A 64 16.09 7.17 -17.81
CA THR A 64 15.97 7.52 -16.38
C THR A 64 14.76 6.83 -15.74
N ARG A 65 13.61 6.84 -16.41
CA ARG A 65 12.39 6.15 -15.95
C ARG A 65 12.59 4.64 -15.87
N GLY A 66 13.23 4.04 -16.88
CA GLY A 66 13.56 2.63 -16.91
C GLY A 66 14.49 2.23 -15.76
N ALA A 67 15.52 3.04 -15.47
CA ALA A 67 16.42 2.80 -14.35
C ALA A 67 15.71 2.88 -13.00
N GLU A 68 14.79 3.84 -12.81
CA GLU A 68 13.97 3.94 -11.59
C GLU A 68 13.02 2.74 -11.45
N GLN A 69 12.37 2.33 -12.52
CA GLN A 69 11.51 1.13 -12.52
C GLN A 69 12.31 -0.14 -12.15
N ALA A 70 13.52 -0.30 -12.68
CA ALA A 70 14.38 -1.43 -12.35
C ALA A 70 14.74 -1.44 -10.85
N ARG A 71 15.11 -0.29 -10.27
CA ARG A 71 15.38 -0.15 -8.83
C ARG A 71 14.15 -0.52 -7.99
N GLN A 72 12.97 -0.07 -8.39
CA GLN A 72 11.73 -0.39 -7.68
C GLN A 72 11.40 -1.88 -7.74
N GLN A 73 11.59 -2.52 -8.90
CA GLN A 73 11.39 -3.96 -9.06
C GLN A 73 12.35 -4.77 -8.19
N GLU A 74 13.62 -4.35 -8.12
CA GLU A 74 14.63 -4.97 -7.25
C GLU A 74 14.26 -4.84 -5.78
N LEU A 75 13.89 -3.63 -5.32
CA LEU A 75 13.44 -3.40 -3.96
C LEU A 75 12.23 -4.28 -3.60
N ILE A 76 11.24 -4.38 -4.50
CA ILE A 76 10.07 -5.25 -4.29
C ILE A 76 10.50 -6.71 -4.18
N ARG A 77 11.42 -7.17 -5.03
CA ARG A 77 11.95 -8.54 -5.00
C ARG A 77 12.64 -8.83 -3.66
N ASP A 78 13.48 -7.91 -3.19
CA ASP A 78 14.20 -8.05 -1.93
C ASP A 78 13.25 -8.01 -0.73
N MET A 79 12.27 -7.10 -0.72
CA MET A 79 11.25 -7.03 0.32
C MET A 79 10.42 -8.32 0.39
N LYS A 80 10.02 -8.88 -0.75
CA LYS A 80 9.32 -10.17 -0.80
C LYS A 80 10.20 -11.30 -0.25
N GLY A 81 11.48 -11.31 -0.61
CA GLY A 81 12.46 -12.26 -0.07
C GLY A 81 12.54 -12.19 1.46
N ARG A 82 12.72 -10.98 2.01
CA ARG A 82 12.79 -10.77 3.45
C ARG A 82 11.51 -11.14 4.18
N LEU A 83 10.35 -10.88 3.58
CA LEU A 83 9.06 -11.29 4.15
C LEU A 83 8.95 -12.82 4.27
N LEU A 84 9.40 -13.55 3.23
CA LEU A 84 9.40 -15.02 3.27
C LEU A 84 10.37 -15.56 4.33
N GLU A 85 11.54 -14.95 4.50
CA GLU A 85 12.48 -15.30 5.59
C GLU A 85 11.84 -15.11 6.96
N LEU A 86 11.25 -13.94 7.22
CA LEU A 86 10.60 -13.64 8.49
C LEU A 86 9.41 -14.57 8.77
N LEU A 87 8.65 -14.96 7.75
CA LEU A 87 7.56 -15.93 7.90
C LEU A 87 8.09 -17.31 8.32
N ARG A 88 9.19 -17.77 7.71
CA ARG A 88 9.84 -19.04 8.08
C ARG A 88 10.41 -19.00 9.50
N GLU A 89 11.04 -17.89 9.89
CA GLU A 89 11.54 -17.69 11.26
C GLU A 89 10.40 -17.69 12.28
N LYS A 90 9.29 -16.99 11.97
CA LYS A 90 8.08 -16.97 12.80
C LYS A 90 7.47 -18.36 12.93
N ASP A 91 7.37 -19.14 11.85
CA ASP A 91 6.87 -20.52 11.89
C ASP A 91 7.79 -21.43 12.72
N ALA A 92 9.10 -21.29 12.59
CA ALA A 92 10.08 -22.05 13.38
C ALA A 92 10.01 -21.72 14.88
N LEU A 93 9.77 -20.45 15.23
CA LEU A 93 9.55 -20.05 16.62
C LEU A 93 8.23 -20.62 17.14
N TRP A 94 7.14 -20.51 16.37
CA TRP A 94 5.84 -21.06 16.73
C TRP A 94 5.91 -22.56 17.07
N GLN A 95 6.57 -23.35 16.23
CA GLN A 95 6.77 -24.78 16.48
C GLN A 95 7.51 -25.08 17.79
N LYS A 96 8.49 -24.26 18.16
CA LYS A 96 9.22 -24.41 19.43
C LYS A 96 8.33 -24.11 20.63
N THR A 97 7.45 -23.12 20.54
CA THR A 97 6.56 -22.73 21.63
C THR A 97 5.42 -23.74 21.83
N GLU A 98 4.80 -24.24 20.75
CA GLU A 98 3.77 -25.29 20.88
C GLU A 98 4.32 -26.61 21.43
N GLY A 99 5.60 -26.92 21.20
CA GLY A 99 6.27 -28.05 21.82
C GLY A 99 6.52 -27.90 23.33
N ILE A 100 6.40 -26.69 23.89
CA ILE A 100 6.60 -26.39 25.31
C ILE A 100 5.27 -26.46 26.08
N ASP A 101 4.17 -26.06 25.45
CA ASP A 101 2.83 -25.99 26.06
C ASP A 101 2.01 -27.28 25.87
N THR A 102 2.62 -28.47 25.93
CA THR A 102 1.81 -29.70 26.07
C THR A 102 1.29 -29.75 27.51
N PRO A 103 0.00 -29.50 27.80
CA PRO A 103 -0.48 -29.57 29.16
C PRO A 103 -0.42 -31.04 29.56
N MET A 104 0.41 -31.36 30.55
CA MET A 104 0.30 -32.64 31.26
C MET A 104 -1.18 -32.85 31.60
N PRO A 105 -1.82 -33.95 31.18
CA PRO A 105 -3.23 -34.17 31.50
C PRO A 105 -3.35 -34.27 33.02
N SER A 106 -3.90 -33.22 33.63
CA SER A 106 -4.24 -33.24 35.04
C SER A 106 -5.36 -34.27 35.24
N PRO A 107 -5.26 -35.17 36.23
CA PRO A 107 -6.33 -36.12 36.47
C PRO A 107 -7.62 -35.35 36.81
N PRO A 108 -8.79 -35.78 36.29
CA PRO A 108 -10.05 -35.09 36.53
C PRO A 108 -10.30 -34.98 38.05
N PRO A 109 -10.83 -33.85 38.58
CA PRO A 109 -11.09 -33.70 40.01
C PRO A 109 -12.15 -34.73 40.43
N ARG A 110 -11.73 -35.80 41.10
CA ARG A 110 -12.59 -36.95 41.44
C ARG A 110 -13.72 -36.62 42.42
N ASP A 111 -13.70 -35.45 43.07
CA ASP A 111 -14.55 -35.15 44.23
C ASP A 111 -15.42 -33.87 44.10
N ALA A 112 -15.62 -33.32 42.89
CA ALA A 112 -16.37 -32.07 42.70
C ALA A 112 -17.87 -32.12 43.10
N GLY A 113 -18.42 -33.32 43.30
CA GLY A 113 -19.82 -33.56 43.66
C GLY A 113 -20.09 -33.82 45.14
N LEU A 114 -19.06 -33.97 45.99
CA LEU A 114 -19.20 -34.42 47.37
C LEU A 114 -18.91 -33.32 48.38
N CYS A 115 -19.62 -33.34 49.52
CA CYS A 115 -19.25 -32.54 50.67
C CYS A 115 -17.89 -33.00 51.22
N ALA A 116 -16.91 -32.09 51.30
CA ALA A 116 -15.56 -32.36 51.78
C ALA A 116 -15.48 -32.83 53.27
N ARG A 117 -16.61 -32.80 54.00
CA ARG A 117 -16.70 -33.22 55.41
C ARG A 117 -17.50 -34.49 55.61
N CYS A 118 -18.75 -34.53 55.17
CA CYS A 118 -19.61 -35.71 55.35
C CYS A 118 -19.62 -36.67 54.16
N ARG A 119 -18.88 -36.37 53.08
CA ARG A 119 -18.79 -37.18 51.85
C ARG A 119 -20.13 -37.48 51.17
N LYS A 120 -21.22 -36.80 51.55
CA LYS A 120 -22.52 -36.90 50.87
C LYS A 120 -22.50 -36.12 49.56
N ASP A 121 -23.16 -36.68 48.54
CA ASP A 121 -23.38 -35.99 47.27
C ASP A 121 -24.20 -34.71 47.43
N PHE A 122 -23.77 -33.66 46.74
CA PHE A 122 -24.57 -32.47 46.54
C PHE A 122 -25.66 -32.77 45.52
N ARG A 123 -26.86 -33.12 46.01
CA ARG A 123 -28.07 -33.21 45.17
C ARG A 123 -28.34 -31.88 44.45
N LEU A 124 -29.11 -31.91 43.37
CA LEU A 124 -29.39 -30.75 42.51
C LEU A 124 -29.82 -29.47 43.27
N LEU A 125 -30.61 -29.63 44.35
CA LEU A 125 -31.11 -28.51 45.17
C LEU A 125 -30.24 -28.19 46.40
N SER A 126 -29.13 -28.89 46.59
CA SER A 126 -28.24 -28.67 47.75
C SER A 126 -27.36 -27.45 47.51
N ARG A 127 -27.50 -26.43 48.36
CA ARG A 127 -26.58 -25.29 48.38
C ARG A 127 -25.16 -25.78 48.74
N ARG A 128 -24.18 -25.30 47.97
CA ARG A 128 -22.76 -25.60 48.14
C ARG A 128 -22.07 -24.35 48.67
N TYR A 129 -21.26 -24.52 49.71
CA TYR A 129 -20.53 -23.42 50.32
C TYR A 129 -19.03 -23.69 50.29
N ASP A 130 -18.25 -22.64 50.07
CA ASP A 130 -16.80 -22.72 50.14
C ASP A 130 -16.31 -22.37 51.54
N CYS A 131 -15.54 -23.27 52.14
CA CYS A 131 -14.85 -22.93 53.38
C CYS A 131 -13.73 -21.93 53.10
N ARG A 132 -13.80 -20.74 53.68
CA ARG A 132 -12.76 -19.70 53.50
C ARG A 132 -11.35 -20.15 53.87
N LEU A 133 -11.21 -21.13 54.77
CA LEU A 133 -9.92 -21.58 55.29
C LEU A 133 -9.29 -22.69 54.45
N CYS A 134 -10.02 -23.78 54.18
CA CYS A 134 -9.48 -24.93 53.45
C CYS A 134 -9.96 -25.03 52.00
N GLN A 135 -10.77 -24.07 51.52
CA GLN A 135 -11.36 -24.01 50.17
C GLN A 135 -12.22 -25.22 49.76
N GLY A 136 -12.51 -26.12 50.70
CA GLY A 136 -13.35 -27.29 50.46
C GLY A 136 -14.83 -26.92 50.33
N LYS A 137 -15.50 -27.52 49.35
CA LYS A 137 -16.95 -27.44 49.16
C LYS A 137 -17.66 -28.23 50.27
N VAL A 138 -18.52 -27.57 51.04
CA VAL A 138 -19.25 -28.16 52.17
C VAL A 138 -20.75 -27.88 52.09
N CYS A 139 -21.55 -28.80 52.62
CA CYS A 139 -22.99 -28.60 52.74
C CYS A 139 -23.33 -27.68 53.91
N HIS A 140 -24.57 -27.18 53.94
CA HIS A 140 -25.07 -26.32 55.00
C HIS A 140 -24.77 -26.87 56.41
N ALA A 141 -25.09 -28.16 56.65
CA ALA A 141 -24.89 -28.82 57.94
C ALA A 141 -23.43 -29.00 58.36
N CYS A 142 -22.49 -28.95 57.41
CA CYS A 142 -21.05 -29.06 57.69
C CYS A 142 -20.34 -27.69 57.73
N SER A 143 -21.12 -26.60 57.71
CA SER A 143 -20.63 -25.23 57.65
C SER A 143 -21.27 -24.35 58.71
N VAL A 144 -20.52 -23.39 59.21
CA VAL A 144 -21.00 -22.32 60.09
C VAL A 144 -20.73 -20.98 59.45
N ASP A 145 -21.72 -20.11 59.54
CA ASP A 145 -21.62 -18.75 59.07
C ASP A 145 -21.01 -17.88 60.17
N ALA A 146 -19.75 -17.46 60.00
CA ALA A 146 -19.06 -16.62 60.96
C ALA A 146 -19.28 -15.12 60.67
N GLY A 147 -20.45 -14.77 60.12
CA GLY A 147 -20.85 -13.41 59.81
C GLY A 147 -19.84 -12.70 58.89
N LYS A 148 -19.25 -11.60 59.37
CA LYS A 148 -18.27 -10.79 58.60
C LYS A 148 -17.03 -11.58 58.16
N GLN A 149 -16.71 -12.71 58.80
CA GLN A 149 -15.57 -13.53 58.40
C GLN A 149 -15.89 -14.53 57.27
N GLY A 150 -17.15 -14.62 56.84
CA GLY A 150 -17.60 -15.58 55.84
C GLY A 150 -17.75 -17.00 56.40
N ARG A 151 -18.10 -17.94 55.53
CA ARG A 151 -18.47 -19.30 55.93
C ARG A 151 -17.25 -20.21 56.09
N CYS A 152 -17.23 -20.98 57.17
CA CYS A 152 -16.18 -21.96 57.46
C CYS A 152 -16.79 -23.34 57.67
N CYS A 153 -16.04 -24.40 57.36
CA CYS A 153 -16.47 -25.75 57.75
C CYS A 153 -16.30 -25.95 59.26
N LEU A 154 -17.09 -26.85 59.84
CA LEU A 154 -17.09 -27.10 61.29
C LEU A 154 -15.71 -27.43 61.85
N LEU A 155 -14.91 -28.23 61.11
CA LEU A 155 -13.56 -28.59 61.54
C LEU A 155 -12.62 -27.38 61.62
N CYS A 156 -12.60 -26.54 60.58
CA CYS A 156 -11.75 -25.35 60.58
C CYS A 156 -12.25 -24.29 61.58
N TYR A 157 -13.56 -24.20 61.81
CA TYR A 157 -14.12 -23.32 62.81
C TYR A 157 -13.70 -23.74 64.23
N ARG A 158 -13.83 -25.04 64.57
CA ARG A 158 -13.40 -25.58 65.87
C ARG A 158 -11.89 -25.44 66.11
N GLN A 159 -11.08 -25.58 65.06
CA GLN A 159 -9.62 -25.36 65.16
C GLN A 159 -9.25 -23.90 65.44
N ARG A 160 -10.05 -22.93 64.96
CA ARG A 160 -9.84 -21.49 65.19
C ARG A 160 -10.46 -20.98 66.49
N HIS A 161 -11.44 -21.69 67.05
CA HIS A 161 -12.14 -21.36 68.30
C HIS A 161 -12.15 -22.56 69.25
N PRO A 162 -11.08 -22.77 70.05
CA PRO A 162 -10.91 -23.97 70.87
C PRO A 162 -11.84 -24.10 72.10
N GLN A 163 -12.83 -23.22 72.31
CA GLN A 163 -13.70 -23.27 73.49
C GLN A 163 -15.18 -23.08 73.14
N ALA A 164 -15.94 -24.17 73.26
CA ALA A 164 -17.32 -24.25 73.72
C ALA A 164 -17.63 -25.74 73.95
N THR A 165 -17.46 -26.22 75.18
CA THR A 165 -18.32 -27.28 75.73
C THR A 165 -19.75 -26.78 75.79
#